data_AF-A0AAD6CLY6-F1
#
_entry.id   AF-A0AAD6CLY6-F1
#
_cell.length_a   1.000
_cell.length_b   1.000
_cell.length_c   1.000
_cell.angle_alpha   90.00
_cell.angle_beta   90.00
_cell.angle_gamma   90.00
#
_symmetry.space_group_name_H-M   'P 1'
#
loop_
_entity.id
_entity.type
_entity.pdbx_description
1 polymer ?
#
loop_
_entity_poly.entity_id
_entity_poly.type
_entity_poly.pdbx_seq_one_letter_code
_entity_poly.pdbx_strand_id
1 'polypeptide(L)'
;MSEDKLDEGAEYGAFPFDYYIADYQSRADFKVTDLANNLPSDFSNDQIKVLSIHQSNYERNICANLDTGIQKIWLRTCYDEDLNEKYENMRADGEDEITLFRCLDDSNRYAFDDGSLDHWRQVLVRVPGITDFRGIGYDGDVLTYHSGKNDEEMRAQCEEIEDEESRGLALTELEFQVVVYLLDREAIETGLIKMLWLDEHGNSAWENRVEPSSLNSLSGAFMNGIRLDEITGGNSGRGSLISR
;
A
#
# COMPACT_ATOMS: atom_id res chain seq x y z
N MET A 1 -22.12 10.57 43.60
CA MET A 1 -20.66 10.75 43.62
C MET A 1 -20.10 9.73 44.60
N SER A 2 -19.36 8.77 44.09
CA SER A 2 -18.42 7.92 44.83
C SER A 2 -17.13 8.00 44.04
N GLU A 3 -16.11 8.61 44.65
CA GLU A 3 -14.77 8.66 44.07
C GLU A 3 -14.12 7.31 44.36
N ASP A 4 -14.30 6.35 43.45
CA ASP A 4 -13.57 5.10 43.52
C ASP A 4 -12.11 5.38 43.20
N LYS A 5 -11.25 5.08 44.17
CA LYS A 5 -9.80 5.30 44.09
C LYS A 5 -9.22 4.43 42.98
N LEU A 6 -8.51 5.07 42.06
CA LEU A 6 -7.60 4.37 41.15
C LEU A 6 -6.39 3.92 41.97
N ASP A 7 -6.13 2.61 42.03
CA ASP A 7 -4.93 2.08 42.69
C ASP A 7 -3.67 2.43 41.89
N GLU A 8 -2.75 3.19 42.49
CA GLU A 8 -1.42 3.45 41.95
C GLU A 8 -0.63 2.14 41.89
N GLY A 9 -0.48 1.58 40.69
CA GLY A 9 0.14 0.27 40.45
C GLY A 9 -0.73 -0.69 39.64
N ALA A 10 -1.97 -0.33 39.30
CA ALA A 10 -2.77 -1.09 38.34
C ALA A 10 -2.15 -0.98 36.93
N GLU A 11 -1.56 -2.06 36.43
CA GLU A 11 -1.36 -2.26 35.00
C GLU A 11 -2.75 -2.33 34.33
N TYR A 12 -3.21 -1.20 33.79
CA TYR A 12 -4.33 -1.18 32.87
C TYR A 12 -3.90 -1.90 31.60
N GLY A 13 -4.12 -3.21 31.60
CA GLY A 13 -3.68 -4.10 30.54
C GLY A 13 -4.08 -3.56 29.18
N ALA A 14 -3.12 -3.53 28.26
CA ALA A 14 -3.40 -3.27 26.85
C ALA A 14 -4.50 -4.24 26.42
N PHE A 15 -5.68 -3.70 26.07
CA PHE A 15 -6.75 -4.52 25.55
C PHE A 15 -6.22 -5.24 24.30
N PRO A 16 -6.27 -6.57 24.24
CA PRO A 16 -5.96 -7.27 23.01
C PRO A 16 -7.07 -6.90 22.02
N PHE A 17 -6.76 -5.98 21.11
CA PHE A 17 -7.37 -6.07 19.80
C PHE A 17 -6.86 -7.39 19.23
N ASP A 18 -7.73 -8.40 19.21
CA ASP A 18 -7.41 -9.72 18.69
C ASP A 18 -6.98 -9.60 17.23
N TYR A 19 -5.66 -9.48 17.03
CA TYR A 19 -5.04 -9.91 15.79
C TYR A 19 -5.33 -11.40 15.69
N TYR A 20 -6.34 -11.75 14.89
CA TYR A 20 -6.58 -13.12 14.46
C TYR A 20 -5.45 -13.55 13.51
N ILE A 21 -4.24 -13.74 14.06
CA ILE A 21 -3.19 -14.53 13.42
C ILE A 21 -3.69 -15.97 13.46
N ALA A 22 -4.43 -16.36 12.42
CA ALA A 22 -4.82 -17.73 12.22
C ALA A 22 -3.55 -18.55 11.96
N ASP A 23 -3.23 -19.46 12.88
CA ASP A 23 -2.12 -20.40 12.75
C ASP A 23 -2.29 -21.21 11.45
N TYR A 24 -1.45 -20.90 10.46
CA TYR A 24 -1.74 -21.19 9.05
C TYR A 24 -1.54 -22.66 8.68
N GLN A 25 -0.98 -23.49 9.58
CA GLN A 25 -0.68 -24.89 9.32
C GLN A 25 -1.90 -25.83 9.38
N SER A 26 -3.10 -25.36 9.78
CA SER A 26 -4.27 -26.24 9.93
C SER A 26 -5.57 -25.80 9.24
N ARG A 27 -5.57 -24.77 8.38
CA ARG A 27 -6.81 -24.23 7.77
C ARG A 27 -6.71 -23.95 6.27
N ALA A 28 -6.46 -25.01 5.50
CA ALA A 28 -6.58 -25.01 4.03
C ALA A 28 -8.02 -24.76 3.49
N ASP A 29 -9.04 -24.65 4.35
CA ASP A 29 -10.45 -24.55 3.97
C ASP A 29 -11.20 -23.30 4.48
N PHE A 30 -10.54 -22.39 5.23
CA PHE A 30 -11.21 -21.17 5.68
C PHE A 30 -11.06 -20.05 4.63
N LYS A 31 -12.01 -19.99 3.69
CA LYS A 31 -11.98 -19.03 2.59
C LYS A 31 -12.02 -17.59 3.10
N VAL A 32 -10.97 -16.83 2.81
CA VAL A 32 -10.86 -15.39 3.14
C VAL A 32 -12.00 -14.56 2.51
N THR A 33 -12.65 -15.08 1.45
CA THR A 33 -13.86 -14.51 0.84
C THR A 33 -15.02 -14.29 1.83
N ASP A 34 -15.07 -15.04 2.93
CA ASP A 34 -16.19 -14.96 3.87
C ASP A 34 -16.03 -13.79 4.87
N LEU A 35 -14.84 -13.22 5.02
CA LEU A 35 -14.59 -12.09 5.93
C LEU A 35 -14.82 -10.72 5.26
N ALA A 36 -14.62 -10.60 3.95
CA ALA A 36 -14.87 -9.37 3.20
C ALA A 36 -16.38 -9.07 3.03
N ASN A 37 -17.22 -10.10 2.98
CA ASN A 37 -18.64 -10.00 2.60
C ASN A 37 -19.63 -9.87 3.79
N ASN A 38 -19.15 -9.81 5.02
CA ASN A 38 -19.99 -9.85 6.24
C ASN A 38 -20.16 -8.48 6.93
N LEU A 39 -20.42 -7.43 6.15
CA LEU A 39 -21.00 -6.18 6.66
C LEU A 39 -22.55 -6.29 6.61
N PRO A 40 -23.26 -6.13 7.74
CA PRO A 40 -24.73 -6.06 7.72
C PRO A 40 -25.22 -4.95 6.80
N SER A 41 -26.17 -5.26 5.92
CA SER A 41 -26.64 -4.34 4.86
C SER A 41 -27.46 -3.14 5.36
N ASP A 42 -27.81 -3.10 6.64
CA ASP A 42 -28.80 -2.17 7.22
C ASP A 42 -28.17 -1.20 8.25
N PHE A 43 -27.02 -0.58 7.92
CA PHE A 43 -26.52 0.54 8.72
C PHE A 43 -27.29 1.83 8.40
N SER A 44 -27.85 2.46 9.43
CA SER A 44 -28.41 3.82 9.32
C SER A 44 -27.32 4.86 9.04
N ASN A 45 -27.69 5.99 8.46
CA ASN A 45 -26.75 7.08 8.14
C ASN A 45 -25.92 7.54 9.36
N ASP A 46 -26.49 7.53 10.57
CA ASP A 46 -25.76 7.86 11.79
C ASP A 46 -24.75 6.78 12.20
N GLN A 47 -25.06 5.50 11.98
CA GLN A 47 -24.10 4.41 12.16
C GLN A 47 -23.00 4.44 11.11
N ILE A 48 -23.32 4.75 9.85
CA ILE A 48 -22.32 4.97 8.79
C ILE A 48 -21.39 6.12 9.19
N LYS A 49 -21.93 7.22 9.73
CA LYS A 49 -21.16 8.39 10.17
C LYS A 49 -20.30 8.14 11.41
N VAL A 50 -20.71 7.27 12.33
CA VAL A 50 -19.89 6.86 13.49
C VAL A 50 -18.82 5.86 13.06
N LEU A 51 -19.18 4.88 12.23
CA LEU A 51 -18.25 3.83 11.78
C LEU A 51 -17.25 4.33 10.72
N SER A 52 -17.55 5.38 9.96
CA SER A 52 -16.62 5.95 8.98
C SER A 52 -15.40 6.62 9.61
N ILE A 53 -15.50 7.02 10.88
CA ILE A 53 -14.40 7.54 11.70
C ILE A 53 -13.42 6.41 12.08
N HIS A 54 -13.90 5.17 12.12
CA HIS A 54 -13.10 3.99 12.43
C HIS A 54 -12.63 3.27 11.17
N GLN A 55 -11.50 2.58 11.27
CA GLN A 55 -11.08 1.62 10.24
C GLN A 55 -12.04 0.43 10.22
N SER A 56 -12.50 0.09 9.02
CA SER A 56 -13.21 -1.15 8.75
C SER A 56 -12.29 -2.37 8.89
N ASN A 57 -12.90 -3.55 8.95
CA ASN A 57 -12.16 -4.81 8.86
C ASN A 57 -11.39 -4.93 7.54
N TYR A 58 -11.93 -4.39 6.45
CA TYR A 58 -11.27 -4.39 5.14
C TYR A 58 -9.99 -3.55 5.16
N GLU A 59 -10.06 -2.30 5.62
CA GLU A 59 -8.89 -1.40 5.75
C GLU A 59 -7.80 -2.01 6.67
N ARG A 60 -8.20 -2.69 7.76
CA ARG A 60 -7.23 -3.41 8.62
C ARG A 60 -6.63 -4.65 7.97
N ASN A 61 -7.41 -5.38 7.16
CA ASN A 61 -6.93 -6.57 6.45
C ASN A 61 -5.97 -6.21 5.30
N ILE A 62 -6.11 -5.03 4.66
CA ILE A 62 -5.14 -4.52 3.67
C ILE A 62 -3.74 -4.40 4.27
N CYS A 63 -3.66 -3.95 5.52
CA CYS A 63 -2.41 -3.78 6.27
C CYS A 63 -1.88 -5.08 6.88
N ALA A 64 -2.58 -6.21 6.71
CA ALA A 64 -2.04 -7.50 7.12
C ALA A 64 -0.90 -7.89 6.16
N ASN A 65 0.33 -7.89 6.68
CA ASN A 65 1.52 -8.30 5.92
C ASN A 65 1.52 -9.82 5.70
N LEU A 66 0.72 -10.27 4.73
CA LEU A 66 0.48 -11.68 4.39
C LEU A 66 1.31 -12.17 3.19
N ASP A 67 1.84 -11.25 2.38
CA ASP A 67 2.54 -11.54 1.13
C ASP A 67 4.03 -11.21 1.23
N THR A 68 4.89 -12.03 0.63
CA THR A 68 6.33 -11.77 0.51
C THR A 68 6.62 -10.79 -0.64
N GLY A 69 7.32 -9.69 -0.37
CA GLY A 69 7.77 -8.74 -1.38
C GLY A 69 7.25 -7.31 -1.17
N ILE A 70 7.47 -6.43 -2.16
CA ILE A 70 6.93 -5.06 -2.13
C ILE A 70 5.41 -5.11 -2.14
N GLN A 71 4.81 -4.45 -1.16
CA GLN A 71 3.38 -4.42 -0.95
C GLN A 71 2.76 -3.37 -1.90
N LYS A 72 1.59 -3.67 -2.47
CA LYS A 72 0.98 -2.86 -3.53
C LYS A 72 -0.45 -2.52 -3.15
N ILE A 73 -0.87 -1.27 -3.34
CA ILE A 73 -2.22 -0.79 -3.02
C ILE A 73 -2.79 -0.04 -4.20
N TRP A 74 -3.98 -0.43 -4.66
CA TRP A 74 -4.77 0.36 -5.60
C TRP A 74 -5.59 1.39 -4.84
N LEU A 75 -5.44 2.67 -5.18
CA LEU A 75 -6.13 3.79 -4.51
C LEU A 75 -6.80 4.69 -5.55
N ARG A 76 -8.13 4.72 -5.56
CA ARG A 76 -8.89 5.66 -6.36
C ARG A 76 -9.32 6.85 -5.51
N THR A 77 -8.95 8.06 -5.93
CA THR A 77 -9.42 9.31 -5.28
C THR A 77 -10.40 10.10 -6.15
N CYS A 78 -10.41 9.86 -7.46
CA CYS A 78 -11.32 10.54 -8.38
C CYS A 78 -12.53 9.68 -8.76
N TYR A 79 -13.72 10.20 -8.48
CA TYR A 79 -15.03 9.57 -8.71
C TYR A 79 -15.93 10.43 -9.61
N ASP A 80 -15.33 11.22 -10.51
CA ASP A 80 -16.05 12.00 -11.53
C ASP A 80 -16.77 11.05 -12.51
N GLU A 81 -18.07 11.27 -12.72
CA GLU A 81 -18.91 10.41 -13.56
C GLU A 81 -18.44 10.43 -15.03
N ASP A 82 -17.99 11.59 -15.52
CA ASP A 82 -17.47 11.78 -16.89
C ASP A 82 -16.18 10.98 -17.15
N LEU A 83 -15.44 10.62 -16.07
CA LEU A 83 -14.20 9.86 -16.14
C LEU A 83 -14.40 8.37 -15.83
N ASN A 84 -15.62 7.93 -15.45
CA ASN A 84 -15.84 6.58 -14.94
C ASN A 84 -15.60 5.49 -15.99
N GLU A 85 -16.05 5.68 -17.24
CA GLU A 85 -15.77 4.73 -18.34
C GLU A 85 -14.26 4.54 -18.54
N LYS A 86 -13.48 5.63 -18.45
CA LYS A 86 -12.03 5.56 -18.59
C LYS A 86 -11.36 4.87 -17.40
N TYR A 87 -11.84 5.10 -16.18
CA TYR A 87 -11.38 4.36 -15.00
C TYR A 87 -11.64 2.86 -15.14
N GLU A 88 -12.85 2.44 -15.54
CA GLU A 88 -13.16 1.00 -15.67
C GLU A 88 -12.32 0.32 -16.76
N ASN A 89 -12.01 1.01 -17.86
CA ASN A 89 -11.05 0.50 -18.86
C ASN A 89 -9.64 0.33 -18.27
N MET A 90 -9.11 1.35 -17.56
CA MET A 90 -7.81 1.25 -16.88
C MET A 90 -7.78 0.16 -15.80
N ARG A 91 -8.91 -0.06 -15.11
CA ARG A 91 -9.07 -1.12 -14.11
C ARG A 91 -9.04 -2.50 -14.76
N ALA A 92 -9.77 -2.70 -15.87
CA ALA A 92 -9.80 -3.96 -16.60
C ALA A 92 -8.41 -4.33 -17.16
N ASP A 93 -7.68 -3.35 -17.73
CA ASP A 93 -6.32 -3.56 -18.23
C ASP A 93 -5.30 -3.90 -17.12
N GLY A 94 -5.60 -3.56 -15.86
CA GLY A 94 -4.79 -3.86 -14.68
C GLY A 94 -5.33 -4.95 -13.76
N GLU A 95 -6.45 -5.60 -14.09
CA GLU A 95 -7.27 -6.40 -13.16
C GLU A 95 -6.50 -7.57 -12.52
N ASP A 96 -5.62 -8.22 -13.29
CA ASP A 96 -4.79 -9.36 -12.86
C ASP A 96 -3.83 -9.00 -11.69
N GLU A 97 -3.38 -7.75 -11.61
CA GLU A 97 -2.46 -7.27 -10.56
C GLU A 97 -3.20 -6.71 -9.33
N ILE A 98 -4.44 -6.24 -9.52
CA ILE A 98 -5.30 -5.77 -8.43
C ILE A 98 -5.87 -6.97 -7.69
N THR A 99 -5.07 -7.58 -6.81
CA THR A 99 -5.61 -8.54 -5.85
C THR A 99 -6.79 -7.90 -5.11
N LEU A 100 -7.95 -8.59 -5.11
CA LEU A 100 -9.22 -8.10 -4.54
C LEU A 100 -9.13 -7.62 -3.07
N PHE A 101 -8.03 -7.99 -2.40
CA PHE A 101 -7.75 -7.73 -1.01
C PHE A 101 -6.98 -6.43 -0.73
N ARG A 102 -6.54 -5.66 -1.76
CA ARG A 102 -5.74 -4.42 -1.60
C ARG A 102 -6.25 -3.23 -2.44
N CYS A 103 -7.56 -3.09 -2.57
CA CYS A 103 -8.21 -2.09 -3.42
C CYS A 103 -9.04 -1.07 -2.62
N LEU A 104 -8.57 0.17 -2.53
CA LEU A 104 -9.22 1.31 -1.89
C LEU A 104 -10.05 2.09 -2.93
N ASP A 105 -11.24 1.57 -3.24
CA ASP A 105 -12.22 2.10 -4.22
C ASP A 105 -13.62 2.20 -3.56
N ASP A 106 -13.87 3.31 -2.86
CA ASP A 106 -15.14 3.67 -2.18
C ASP A 106 -15.24 5.21 -2.11
N SER A 107 -16.16 5.78 -2.88
CA SER A 107 -16.38 7.22 -2.98
C SER A 107 -16.76 7.88 -1.64
N ASN A 108 -17.33 7.12 -0.70
CA ASN A 108 -17.70 7.64 0.62
C ASN A 108 -16.50 7.74 1.58
N ARG A 109 -15.34 7.20 1.20
CA ARG A 109 -14.14 7.08 2.04
C ARG A 109 -12.91 7.75 1.47
N TYR A 110 -12.71 7.66 0.15
CA TYR A 110 -11.46 8.04 -0.50
C TYR A 110 -11.62 9.15 -1.55
N ALA A 111 -12.82 9.73 -1.70
CA ALA A 111 -13.04 10.96 -2.47
C ALA A 111 -12.46 12.18 -1.74
N PHE A 112 -11.13 12.20 -1.59
CA PHE A 112 -10.39 13.28 -0.95
C PHE A 112 -10.29 14.46 -1.92
N ASP A 113 -11.19 15.44 -1.79
CA ASP A 113 -11.07 16.74 -2.46
C ASP A 113 -10.94 17.85 -1.42
N ASP A 114 -9.68 18.21 -1.12
CA ASP A 114 -9.32 19.38 -0.31
C ASP A 114 -8.68 20.50 -1.15
N GLY A 115 -8.71 20.36 -2.49
CA GLY A 115 -8.04 21.27 -3.43
C GLY A 115 -6.50 21.22 -3.42
N SER A 116 -5.86 20.29 -2.69
CA SER A 116 -4.41 20.11 -2.68
C SER A 116 -3.93 19.02 -3.66
N LEU A 117 -2.67 19.12 -4.10
CA LEU A 117 -2.04 18.10 -4.95
C LEU A 117 -1.77 16.79 -4.19
N ASP A 118 -1.66 16.86 -2.86
CA ASP A 118 -1.33 15.74 -1.98
C ASP A 118 -2.57 15.19 -1.21
N HIS A 119 -3.79 15.49 -1.69
CA HIS A 119 -5.06 15.06 -1.09
C HIS A 119 -5.11 13.54 -0.80
N TRP A 120 -4.43 12.74 -1.63
CA TRP A 120 -4.27 11.29 -1.45
C TRP A 120 -3.67 10.93 -0.08
N ARG A 121 -2.83 11.77 0.54
CA ARG A 121 -2.23 11.50 1.86
C ARG A 121 -3.24 11.38 2.99
N GLN A 122 -4.48 11.85 2.80
CA GLN A 122 -5.57 11.57 3.75
C GLN A 122 -5.82 10.06 3.92
N VAL A 123 -5.44 9.22 2.95
CA VAL A 123 -5.44 7.76 3.08
C VAL A 123 -4.55 7.27 4.22
N LEU A 124 -3.42 7.94 4.49
CA LEU A 124 -2.46 7.57 5.54
C LEU A 124 -2.97 7.95 6.94
N VAL A 125 -3.80 8.98 7.04
CA VAL A 125 -4.50 9.32 8.29
C VAL A 125 -5.63 8.32 8.56
N ARG A 126 -6.31 7.88 7.49
CA ARG A 126 -7.40 6.91 7.55
C ARG A 126 -6.91 5.48 7.80
N VAL A 127 -5.81 5.12 7.16
CA VAL A 127 -5.21 3.78 7.14
C VAL A 127 -3.68 3.87 7.39
N PRO A 128 -3.23 4.31 8.58
CA PRO A 128 -1.80 4.41 8.92
C PRO A 128 -1.00 3.11 8.70
N GLY A 129 -1.62 1.94 8.85
CA GLY A 129 -0.96 0.66 8.60
C GLY A 129 -0.52 0.41 7.16
N ILE A 130 -0.79 1.34 6.23
CA ILE A 130 -0.24 1.34 4.86
C ILE A 130 1.29 1.46 4.87
N THR A 131 1.90 2.06 5.88
CA THR A 131 3.38 2.20 5.99
C THR A 131 3.99 1.26 7.02
N ASP A 132 3.18 0.50 7.77
CA ASP A 132 3.62 -0.51 8.76
C ASP A 132 4.11 -1.82 8.12
N PHE A 133 4.11 -1.90 6.78
CA PHE A 133 4.81 -2.97 6.07
C PHE A 133 6.31 -2.89 6.36
N ARG A 134 6.99 -4.04 6.32
CA ARG A 134 8.41 -4.15 6.71
C ARG A 134 9.34 -4.16 5.50
N GLY A 135 8.87 -3.57 4.40
CA GLY A 135 9.21 -3.97 3.06
C GLY A 135 8.95 -5.48 2.80
N ILE A 136 9.26 -5.96 1.61
CA ILE A 136 10.41 -6.87 1.42
C ILE A 136 11.31 -7.02 2.69
N GLY A 137 11.74 -8.24 3.18
CA GLY A 137 12.92 -8.76 4.04
C GLY A 137 13.75 -10.07 3.80
N TYR A 138 15.11 -9.98 3.61
CA TYR A 138 16.08 -10.85 2.84
C TYR A 138 16.24 -12.27 3.38
N ASP A 139 16.08 -13.28 2.51
CA ASP A 139 16.42 -14.68 2.77
C ASP A 139 16.80 -15.41 1.45
N GLY A 140 18.10 -15.48 1.16
CA GLY A 140 18.62 -16.11 -0.07
C GLY A 140 18.43 -15.28 -1.34
N ASP A 141 18.05 -15.91 -2.46
CA ASP A 141 17.93 -15.27 -3.78
C ASP A 141 16.69 -14.36 -3.93
N VAL A 142 15.83 -14.28 -2.92
CA VAL A 142 14.71 -13.33 -2.92
C VAL A 142 15.26 -12.02 -2.37
N LEU A 143 15.03 -10.91 -3.08
CA LEU A 143 15.43 -9.57 -2.65
C LEU A 143 14.40 -9.08 -1.65
N THR A 144 14.79 -8.91 -0.39
CA THR A 144 13.84 -8.60 0.67
C THR A 144 14.64 -7.68 1.73
N TYR A 145 14.19 -6.52 2.25
CA TYR A 145 14.85 -5.57 3.23
C TYR A 145 14.18 -5.52 4.66
N HIS A 146 14.55 -4.78 5.71
CA HIS A 146 13.61 -4.65 6.87
C HIS A 146 14.05 -3.45 7.67
N SER A 147 13.29 -2.35 7.58
CA SER A 147 13.61 -1.13 8.33
C SER A 147 13.86 -1.44 9.80
N GLY A 148 15.00 -0.96 10.29
CA GLY A 148 15.47 -1.16 11.66
C GLY A 148 16.05 -2.54 11.97
N LYS A 149 16.32 -3.41 10.98
CA LYS A 149 16.95 -4.73 11.22
C LYS A 149 18.22 -5.01 10.42
N ASN A 150 18.19 -4.82 9.11
CA ASN A 150 19.29 -5.24 8.21
C ASN A 150 19.99 -4.03 7.55
N ASP A 151 19.69 -2.82 8.03
CA ASP A 151 19.97 -1.56 7.34
C ASP A 151 21.47 -1.33 7.11
N GLU A 152 22.34 -1.63 8.09
CA GLU A 152 23.79 -1.39 7.96
C GLU A 152 24.45 -2.30 6.92
N GLU A 153 24.11 -3.59 6.88
CA GLU A 153 24.72 -4.56 5.95
C GLU A 153 24.21 -4.35 4.51
N MET A 154 22.89 -4.18 4.34
CA MET A 154 22.30 -3.90 3.03
C MET A 154 22.81 -2.58 2.45
N ARG A 155 22.90 -1.53 3.28
CA ARG A 155 23.43 -0.23 2.86
C ARG A 155 24.90 -0.32 2.44
N ALA A 156 25.73 -1.05 3.18
CA ALA A 156 27.13 -1.26 2.81
C ALA A 156 27.27 -1.96 1.44
N GLN A 157 26.45 -2.98 1.16
CA GLN A 157 26.44 -3.65 -0.15
C GLN A 157 26.00 -2.70 -1.28
N CYS A 158 25.04 -1.80 -1.04
CA CYS A 158 24.66 -0.77 -2.00
C CYS A 158 25.78 0.28 -2.18
N GLU A 159 26.47 0.68 -1.12
CA GLU A 159 27.56 1.66 -1.18
C GLU A 159 28.79 1.17 -1.97
N GLU A 160 29.01 -0.15 -2.05
CA GLU A 160 30.04 -0.80 -2.87
C GLU A 160 29.76 -0.78 -4.39
N ILE A 161 28.55 -0.39 -4.84
CA ILE A 161 28.23 -0.28 -6.27
C ILE A 161 29.07 0.85 -6.92
N GLU A 162 29.85 0.49 -7.94
CA GLU A 162 30.78 1.42 -8.62
C GLU A 162 30.06 2.53 -9.41
N ASP A 163 28.93 2.21 -10.05
CA ASP A 163 28.13 3.14 -10.81
C ASP A 163 27.28 4.04 -9.89
N GLU A 164 27.43 5.36 -10.02
CA GLU A 164 26.84 6.32 -9.09
C GLU A 164 25.31 6.42 -9.21
N GLU A 165 24.75 6.20 -10.41
CA GLU A 165 23.30 6.23 -10.63
C GLU A 165 22.64 4.94 -10.11
N SER A 166 23.20 3.78 -10.45
CA SER A 166 22.74 2.48 -9.94
C SER A 166 22.87 2.40 -8.41
N ARG A 167 23.95 2.95 -7.84
CA ARG A 167 24.10 3.09 -6.37
C ARG A 167 23.03 3.99 -5.77
N GLY A 168 22.76 5.15 -6.38
CA GLY A 168 21.73 6.07 -5.90
C GLY A 168 20.35 5.42 -5.89
N LEU A 169 20.00 4.71 -6.97
CA LEU A 169 18.74 3.96 -7.07
C LEU A 169 18.67 2.83 -6.05
N ALA A 170 19.72 2.01 -5.91
CA ALA A 170 19.75 0.91 -4.93
C ALA A 170 19.63 1.39 -3.47
N LEU A 171 20.26 2.53 -3.13
CA LEU A 171 20.10 3.15 -1.81
C LEU A 171 18.69 3.71 -1.58
N THR A 172 18.06 4.25 -2.63
CA THR A 172 16.67 4.74 -2.56
C THR A 172 15.67 3.58 -2.44
N GLU A 173 15.94 2.45 -3.08
CA GLU A 173 15.12 1.23 -3.02
C GLU A 173 15.01 0.68 -1.59
N LEU A 174 16.06 0.86 -0.77
CA LEU A 174 16.04 0.53 0.67
C LEU A 174 15.08 1.41 1.50
N GLU A 175 14.58 2.54 1.00
CA GLU A 175 13.64 3.37 1.75
C GLU A 175 12.19 2.87 1.62
N PHE A 176 11.89 2.08 0.58
CA PHE A 176 10.52 1.75 0.18
C PHE A 176 9.83 0.67 1.03
N GLN A 177 8.61 0.96 1.50
CA GLN A 177 7.73 0.01 2.19
C GLN A 177 6.58 -0.49 1.31
N VAL A 178 6.01 0.40 0.49
CA VAL A 178 4.78 0.15 -0.27
C VAL A 178 4.76 0.97 -1.56
N VAL A 179 4.17 0.39 -2.61
CA VAL A 179 3.79 1.11 -3.84
C VAL A 179 2.30 1.37 -3.83
N VAL A 180 1.90 2.63 -3.90
CA VAL A 180 0.51 3.04 -4.10
C VAL A 180 0.30 3.38 -5.58
N TYR A 181 -0.56 2.60 -6.22
CA TYR A 181 -1.13 2.89 -7.53
C TYR A 181 -2.26 3.91 -7.33
N LEU A 182 -1.96 5.19 -7.52
CA LEU A 182 -2.91 6.30 -7.36
C LEU A 182 -3.64 6.58 -8.68
N LEU A 183 -4.97 6.51 -8.63
CA LEU A 183 -5.89 6.93 -9.67
C LEU A 183 -6.67 8.17 -9.21
N ASP A 184 -5.97 9.31 -9.29
CA ASP A 184 -6.56 10.64 -9.15
C ASP A 184 -7.09 11.16 -10.50
N ARG A 185 -7.57 12.41 -10.52
CA ARG A 185 -8.13 13.03 -11.73
C ARG A 185 -7.13 13.03 -12.87
N GLU A 186 -5.87 13.44 -12.62
CA GLU A 186 -4.83 13.51 -13.65
C GLU A 186 -4.48 12.12 -14.18
N ALA A 187 -4.37 11.11 -13.31
CA ALA A 187 -4.08 9.74 -13.69
C ALA A 187 -5.15 9.19 -14.66
N ILE A 188 -6.43 9.38 -14.34
CA ILE A 188 -7.53 8.93 -15.20
C ILE A 188 -7.62 9.78 -16.47
N GLU A 189 -7.51 11.11 -16.39
CA GLU A 189 -7.52 12.02 -17.55
C GLU A 189 -6.39 11.71 -18.54
N THR A 190 -5.18 11.38 -18.06
CA THR A 190 -4.05 10.98 -18.91
C THR A 190 -4.11 9.53 -19.37
N GLY A 191 -4.72 8.63 -18.59
CA GLY A 191 -4.70 7.19 -18.85
C GLY A 191 -3.44 6.49 -18.30
N LEU A 192 -2.71 7.16 -17.40
CA LEU A 192 -1.48 6.67 -16.80
C LEU A 192 -1.65 6.59 -15.29
N ILE A 193 -1.36 5.43 -14.70
CA ILE A 193 -1.42 5.24 -13.26
C ILE A 193 -0.20 5.92 -12.62
N LYS A 194 -0.42 6.68 -11.55
CA LYS A 194 0.67 7.24 -10.75
C LYS A 194 1.18 6.16 -9.79
N MET A 195 2.46 5.86 -9.83
CA MET A 195 3.12 5.00 -8.85
C MET A 195 3.80 5.88 -7.80
N LEU A 196 3.35 5.79 -6.56
CA LEU A 196 3.97 6.45 -5.41
C LEU A 196 4.71 5.41 -4.58
N TRP A 197 6.02 5.58 -4.41
CA TRP A 197 6.85 4.68 -3.61
C TRP A 197 7.04 5.32 -2.24
N LEU A 198 6.39 4.76 -1.23
CA LEU A 198 6.32 5.38 0.09
C LEU A 198 7.36 4.80 1.05
N ASP A 199 7.97 5.68 1.84
CA ASP A 199 8.82 5.32 2.98
C ASP A 199 7.99 4.90 4.21
N GLU A 200 8.67 4.53 5.30
CA GLU A 200 8.06 4.18 6.59
C GLU A 200 7.31 5.33 7.28
N HIS A 201 7.47 6.56 6.79
CA HIS A 201 6.79 7.75 7.28
C HIS A 201 5.64 8.20 6.35
N GLY A 202 5.44 7.52 5.22
CA GLY A 202 4.42 7.86 4.22
C GLY A 202 4.79 9.01 3.28
N ASN A 203 6.06 9.41 3.23
CA ASN A 203 6.55 10.32 2.19
C ASN A 203 6.72 9.55 0.88
N SER A 204 6.42 10.19 -0.26
CA SER A 204 6.77 9.62 -1.56
C SER A 204 8.25 9.83 -1.81
N ALA A 205 9.06 8.82 -1.48
CA ALA A 205 10.50 8.80 -1.73
C ALA A 205 10.79 8.80 -3.24
N TRP A 206 9.91 8.16 -4.03
CA TRP A 206 9.96 8.22 -5.49
C TRP A 206 8.57 8.23 -6.12
N GLU A 207 8.49 8.62 -7.39
CA GLU A 207 7.23 8.71 -8.15
C GLU A 207 7.47 8.38 -9.62
N ASN A 208 6.60 7.57 -10.23
CA ASN A 208 6.62 7.25 -11.66
C ASN A 208 5.20 7.24 -12.24
N ARG A 209 5.11 7.05 -13.55
CA ARG A 209 3.86 6.77 -14.27
C ARG A 209 3.97 5.40 -14.95
N VAL A 210 2.87 4.67 -15.04
CA VAL A 210 2.82 3.37 -15.72
C VAL A 210 1.53 3.23 -16.53
N GLU A 211 1.60 2.57 -17.68
CA GLU A 211 0.41 2.17 -18.43
C GLU A 211 -0.27 1.00 -17.71
N PRO A 212 -1.62 0.95 -17.58
CA PRO A 212 -2.32 -0.13 -16.90
C PRO A 212 -1.91 -1.54 -17.39
N SER A 213 -1.76 -1.69 -18.71
CA SER A 213 -1.33 -2.92 -19.39
C SER A 213 0.08 -3.39 -19.00
N SER A 214 0.96 -2.50 -18.54
CA SER A 214 2.32 -2.84 -18.09
C SER A 214 2.36 -3.35 -16.64
N LEU A 215 1.27 -3.26 -15.87
CA LEU A 215 1.24 -3.71 -14.47
C LEU A 215 1.58 -5.19 -14.31
N ASN A 216 1.11 -6.06 -15.20
CA ASN A 216 1.44 -7.49 -15.19
C ASN A 216 2.94 -7.75 -15.41
N SER A 217 3.55 -7.08 -16.41
CA SER A 217 4.99 -7.14 -16.69
C SER A 217 5.82 -6.63 -15.50
N LEU A 218 5.33 -5.60 -14.82
CA LEU A 218 5.96 -4.98 -13.66
C LEU A 218 5.81 -5.84 -12.39
N SER A 219 4.68 -6.51 -12.21
CA SER A 219 4.46 -7.47 -11.12
C SER A 219 5.46 -8.61 -11.15
N GLY A 220 5.67 -9.17 -12.34
CA GLY A 220 6.72 -10.16 -12.58
C GLY A 220 8.12 -9.63 -12.27
N ALA A 221 8.38 -8.33 -12.44
CA ALA A 221 9.65 -7.73 -12.03
C ALA A 221 9.81 -7.70 -10.50
N PHE A 222 8.78 -7.23 -9.80
CA PHE A 222 8.76 -7.18 -8.33
C PHE A 222 8.92 -8.56 -7.67
N MET A 223 8.27 -9.59 -8.21
CA MET A 223 8.35 -10.96 -7.68
C MET A 223 9.72 -11.61 -7.91
N ASN A 224 10.46 -11.20 -8.95
CA ASN A 224 11.76 -11.75 -9.31
C ASN A 224 12.95 -10.99 -8.69
N GLY A 225 12.71 -10.02 -7.78
CA GLY A 225 13.78 -9.22 -7.17
C GLY A 225 14.53 -8.34 -8.18
N ILE A 226 13.88 -7.91 -9.26
CA ILE A 226 14.47 -7.02 -10.26
C ILE A 226 14.65 -5.64 -9.63
N ARG A 227 15.90 -5.15 -9.65
CA ARG A 227 16.30 -3.85 -9.10
C ARG A 227 15.63 -2.67 -9.81
N LEU A 228 15.58 -1.53 -9.12
CA LEU A 228 14.92 -0.31 -9.58
C LEU A 228 15.52 0.29 -10.89
N ASP A 229 16.83 0.13 -11.07
CA ASP A 229 17.59 0.54 -12.27
C ASP A 229 17.22 -0.33 -13.48
N GLU A 230 17.10 -1.64 -13.29
CA GLU A 230 16.59 -2.56 -14.30
C GLU A 230 15.12 -2.28 -14.65
N ILE A 231 14.27 -1.95 -13.67
CA ILE A 231 12.86 -1.59 -13.89
C ILE A 231 12.73 -0.35 -14.80
N THR A 232 13.56 0.67 -14.58
CA THR A 232 13.54 1.94 -15.34
C THR A 232 14.44 1.96 -16.57
N GLY A 233 15.22 0.92 -16.82
CA GLY A 233 16.22 0.92 -17.88
C GLY A 233 17.30 2.00 -17.70
N GLY A 234 17.62 2.34 -16.45
CA GLY A 234 18.55 3.40 -16.08
C GLY A 234 17.99 4.83 -16.25
N ASN A 235 16.67 5.02 -16.32
CA ASN A 235 16.07 6.36 -16.38
C ASN A 235 15.46 6.77 -15.04
N SER A 236 16.32 7.21 -14.12
CA SER A 236 16.03 7.52 -12.70
C SER A 236 15.08 8.69 -12.41
N GLY A 237 14.69 9.47 -13.44
CA GLY A 237 13.94 10.72 -13.27
C GLY A 237 12.55 10.55 -12.64
N ARG A 238 12.27 11.32 -11.58
CA ARG A 238 10.95 11.43 -10.94
C ARG A 238 9.87 11.81 -11.97
N GLY A 239 8.77 11.07 -11.98
CA GLY A 239 7.65 11.25 -12.90
C GLY A 239 7.82 10.59 -14.27
N SER A 240 8.93 9.89 -14.53
CA SER A 240 9.16 9.14 -15.78
C SER A 240 8.13 8.03 -15.99
N LEU A 241 7.83 7.75 -17.26
CA LEU A 241 7.01 6.61 -17.68
C LEU A 241 7.84 5.32 -17.61
N ILE A 242 7.33 4.33 -16.88
CA ILE A 242 7.81 2.94 -16.91
C ILE A 242 6.99 2.21 -17.99
N SER A 243 7.63 1.93 -19.13
CA SER A 243 7.05 1.13 -20.21
C SER A 243 7.74 -0.25 -20.24
N ARG A 244 6.98 -1.32 -19.97
CA ARG A 244 7.44 -2.72 -20.03
C ARG A 244 6.38 -3.63 -20.67
#